data_AF-A0A4R7GMG3-F1
#
_entry.id   AF-A0A4R7GMG3-F1
#
_cell.length_a   1.000
_cell.length_b   1.000
_cell.length_c   1.000
_cell.angle_alpha   90.00
_cell.angle_beta   90.00
_cell.angle_gamma   90.00
#
_symmetry.space_group_name_H-M   'P 1'
#
loop_
_entity.id
_entity.type
_entity.pdbx_description
1 polymer ?
#
loop_
_entity_poly.entity_id
_entity_poly.type
_entity_poly.pdbx_seq_one_letter_code
_entity_poly.pdbx_strand_id
1 'polypeptide(L)'
;MMHPAEERLRILLPFVIANAKQQLHIALKALGRSKLSEETKKILNELLNENNSATVKKLIHSLNEIKRKMENLTPEHFDVAEELYEAGGGTVGYVKATDARDFNNGVRKKYIALSYLRTGRMHIDDIAATVIHELSHLVLNTEDNAYSISMEKQASGLFTPWSVKDLHRYAREKHSLPLNNAETLSRIVLLIYFSESKLPQYKKAYALYWESGDNKILAFHRMDADRNPRVSSPELTRKSNKLRVIGGHMVI
;
A
#
# COMPACT_ATOMS: atom_id res chain seq x y z
N MET A 1 3.90 -15.04 -24.64
CA MET A 1 5.11 -14.59 -23.91
C MET A 1 4.63 -13.64 -22.83
N MET A 2 4.92 -13.92 -21.56
CA MET A 2 4.49 -13.11 -20.42
C MET A 2 5.23 -11.77 -20.41
N HIS A 3 4.60 -10.68 -19.97
CA HIS A 3 5.26 -9.38 -19.91
C HIS A 3 6.37 -9.41 -18.83
N PRO A 4 7.60 -8.91 -19.07
CA PRO A 4 8.68 -9.00 -18.07
C PRO A 4 8.37 -8.39 -16.71
N ALA A 5 7.58 -7.31 -16.65
CA ALA A 5 7.13 -6.73 -15.38
C ALA A 5 6.07 -7.59 -14.68
N GLU A 6 5.23 -8.29 -15.44
CA GLU A 6 4.27 -9.26 -14.90
C GLU A 6 5.02 -10.44 -14.25
N GLU A 7 5.96 -11.02 -14.98
CA GLU A 7 6.81 -12.12 -14.49
C GLU A 7 7.55 -11.72 -13.22
N ARG A 8 8.16 -10.52 -13.21
CA ARG A 8 8.87 -10.01 -12.04
C ARG A 8 7.96 -9.77 -10.85
N LEU A 9 6.77 -9.19 -11.05
CA LEU A 9 5.81 -9.04 -9.96
C LEU A 9 5.40 -10.40 -9.40
N ARG A 10 5.10 -11.38 -10.25
CA ARG A 10 4.76 -12.75 -9.82
C ARG A 10 5.87 -13.39 -9.00
N ILE A 11 7.13 -13.23 -9.39
CA ILE A 11 8.31 -13.71 -8.64
C ILE A 11 8.43 -12.99 -7.28
N LEU A 12 8.09 -11.70 -7.22
CA LEU A 12 8.18 -10.89 -6.01
C LEU A 12 6.97 -11.01 -5.07
N LEU A 13 5.83 -11.54 -5.52
CA LEU A 13 4.62 -11.68 -4.69
C LEU A 13 4.87 -12.35 -3.33
N PRO A 14 5.61 -13.48 -3.22
CA PRO A 14 5.95 -14.06 -1.91
C PRO A 14 6.65 -13.07 -0.98
N PHE A 15 7.56 -12.25 -1.53
CA PHE A 15 8.30 -11.24 -0.78
C PHE A 15 7.42 -10.03 -0.42
N VAL A 16 6.53 -9.58 -1.31
CA VAL A 16 5.50 -8.56 -1.01
C VAL A 16 4.63 -9.00 0.16
N ILE A 17 4.11 -10.24 0.11
CA ILE A 17 3.25 -10.80 1.16
C ILE A 17 4.03 -10.90 2.48
N ALA A 18 5.28 -11.36 2.45
CA ALA A 18 6.13 -11.42 3.64
C ALA A 18 6.37 -10.02 4.25
N ASN A 19 6.62 -9.01 3.41
CA ASN A 19 6.77 -7.62 3.87
C ASN A 19 5.47 -7.08 4.48
N ALA A 20 4.31 -7.33 3.86
CA ALA A 20 3.01 -6.92 4.41
C ALA A 20 2.77 -7.55 5.80
N LYS A 21 3.07 -8.85 5.96
CA LYS A 21 3.01 -9.55 7.25
C LYS A 21 3.93 -8.90 8.28
N GLN A 22 5.15 -8.56 7.88
CA GLN A 22 6.13 -7.93 8.77
C GLN A 22 5.69 -6.53 9.19
N GLN A 23 5.19 -5.71 8.25
CA GLN A 23 4.66 -4.37 8.53
C GLN A 23 3.52 -4.43 9.56
N LEU A 24 2.53 -5.30 9.35
CA LEU A 24 1.44 -5.52 10.31
C LEU A 24 1.94 -5.99 11.68
N HIS A 25 2.86 -6.96 11.71
CA HIS A 25 3.39 -7.49 12.96
C HIS A 25 4.09 -6.41 13.80
N ILE A 26 4.95 -5.61 13.16
CA ILE A 26 5.67 -4.53 13.84
C ILE A 26 4.71 -3.43 14.29
N ALA A 27 3.74 -3.05 13.46
CA ALA A 27 2.75 -2.05 13.82
C ALA A 27 1.90 -2.50 15.03
N LEU A 28 1.39 -3.73 15.01
CA LEU A 28 0.64 -4.31 16.13
C LEU A 28 1.48 -4.38 17.41
N LYS A 29 2.76 -4.76 17.31
CA LYS A 29 3.67 -4.78 18.45
C LYS A 29 3.87 -3.38 19.07
N ALA A 30 3.98 -2.34 18.24
CA ALA A 30 4.14 -0.97 18.71
C ALA A 30 2.84 -0.43 19.35
N LEU A 31 1.69 -0.72 18.73
CA LEU A 31 0.37 -0.32 19.24
C LEU A 31 0.01 -1.06 20.55
N GLY A 32 0.46 -2.30 20.72
CA GLY A 32 0.20 -3.13 21.90
C GLY A 32 1.06 -2.79 23.14
N ARG A 33 1.92 -1.78 23.09
CA ARG A 33 2.74 -1.36 24.24
C ARG A 33 1.86 -0.73 25.33
N SER A 34 2.25 -0.90 26.60
CA SER A 34 1.59 -0.23 27.74
C SER A 34 1.60 1.30 27.63
N LYS A 35 2.67 1.84 27.03
CA LYS A 35 2.80 3.25 26.66
C LYS A 35 3.25 3.35 25.21
N LEU A 36 2.45 4.03 24.39
CA LEU A 36 2.81 4.33 22.99
C LEU A 36 4.03 5.26 22.93
N SER A 37 4.89 5.05 21.95
CA SER A 37 5.96 6.00 21.61
C SER A 37 5.38 7.33 21.12
N GLU A 38 6.15 8.41 21.22
CA GLU A 38 5.71 9.72 20.74
C GLU A 38 5.54 9.71 19.22
N GLU A 39 6.37 8.95 18.50
CA GLU A 39 6.23 8.70 17.06
C GLU A 39 4.89 8.04 16.73
N THR A 40 4.53 6.96 17.43
CA THR A 40 3.24 6.28 17.23
C THR A 40 2.08 7.22 17.51
N LYS A 41 2.11 7.95 18.63
CA LYS A 41 1.07 8.94 18.97
C LYS A 41 0.93 10.02 17.91
N LYS A 42 2.04 10.49 17.36
CA LYS A 42 2.08 11.52 16.31
C LYS A 42 1.45 11.00 15.01
N ILE A 43 1.76 9.77 14.61
CA ILE A 43 1.13 9.12 13.44
C ILE A 43 -0.38 8.99 13.63
N LEU A 44 -0.83 8.52 14.80
CA LEU A 44 -2.25 8.34 15.09
C LEU A 44 -3.01 9.66 15.13
N ASN A 45 -2.48 10.69 15.78
CA ASN A 45 -3.09 12.02 15.78
C ASN A 45 -3.18 12.60 14.36
N GLU A 46 -2.20 12.30 13.50
CA GLU A 46 -2.20 12.81 12.14
C GLU A 46 -3.25 12.10 11.25
N LEU A 47 -3.38 10.78 11.37
CA LEU A 47 -4.21 9.96 10.47
C LEU A 47 -5.59 9.59 11.03
N LEU A 48 -5.81 9.74 12.33
CA LEU A 48 -7.09 9.48 13.00
C LEU A 48 -7.65 10.72 13.72
N ASN A 49 -6.86 11.79 13.86
CA ASN A 49 -7.20 12.97 14.67
C ASN A 49 -7.41 12.68 16.18
N GLU A 50 -7.02 11.48 16.63
CA GLU A 50 -7.06 11.06 18.03
C GLU A 50 -6.16 9.85 18.26
N ASN A 51 -5.71 9.65 19.50
CA ASN A 51 -4.90 8.51 19.91
C ASN A 51 -5.31 7.93 21.28
N ASN A 52 -6.56 8.16 21.69
CA ASN A 52 -7.07 7.67 22.96
C ASN A 52 -7.12 6.13 23.01
N SER A 53 -7.21 5.56 24.22
CA SER A 53 -7.16 4.11 24.42
C SER A 53 -8.27 3.35 23.69
N ALA A 54 -9.47 3.92 23.55
CA ALA A 54 -10.58 3.26 22.87
C ALA A 54 -10.33 3.15 21.36
N THR A 55 -9.86 4.22 20.73
CA THR A 55 -9.49 4.24 19.30
C THR A 55 -8.32 3.31 19.02
N VAL A 56 -7.29 3.33 19.87
CA VAL A 56 -6.14 2.41 19.74
C VAL A 56 -6.59 0.95 19.88
N LYS A 57 -7.49 0.61 20.81
CA LYS A 57 -8.05 -0.74 20.93
C LYS A 57 -8.84 -1.16 19.69
N LYS A 58 -9.65 -0.28 19.11
CA LYS A 58 -10.37 -0.53 17.85
C LYS A 58 -9.40 -0.77 16.69
N LEU A 59 -8.37 0.06 16.56
CA LEU A 59 -7.33 -0.11 15.54
C LEU A 59 -6.61 -1.46 15.71
N ILE A 60 -6.17 -1.80 16.93
CA ILE A 60 -5.53 -3.10 17.22
C ILE A 60 -6.45 -4.26 16.86
N HIS A 61 -7.75 -4.15 17.18
CA HIS A 61 -8.73 -5.17 16.81
C HIS A 61 -8.80 -5.33 15.29
N SER A 62 -9.04 -4.26 14.54
CA SER A 62 -9.08 -4.25 13.07
C SER A 62 -7.81 -4.84 12.45
N LEU A 63 -6.62 -4.41 12.91
CA LEU A 63 -5.35 -4.92 12.39
C LEU A 63 -5.10 -6.40 12.74
N ASN A 64 -5.62 -6.90 13.86
CA ASN A 64 -5.53 -8.32 14.21
C ASN A 64 -6.46 -9.20 13.36
N GLU A 65 -7.64 -8.69 12.97
CA GLU A 65 -8.51 -9.35 12.00
C GLU A 65 -7.79 -9.49 10.64
N ILE A 66 -7.22 -8.40 10.14
CA ILE A 66 -6.41 -8.38 8.90
C ILE A 66 -5.22 -9.35 9.03
N LYS A 67 -4.44 -9.28 10.12
CA LYS A 67 -3.28 -10.15 10.34
C LYS A 67 -3.67 -11.63 10.26
N ARG A 68 -4.75 -12.04 10.94
CA ARG A 68 -5.21 -13.45 10.93
C ARG A 68 -5.49 -13.94 9.52
N LYS A 69 -6.18 -13.13 8.71
CA LYS A 69 -6.50 -13.50 7.33
C LYS A 69 -5.28 -13.42 6.41
N MET A 70 -4.35 -12.51 6.67
CA MET A 70 -3.09 -12.39 5.93
C MET A 70 -2.20 -13.64 6.08
N GLU A 71 -2.28 -14.38 7.20
CA GLU A 71 -1.47 -15.60 7.37
C GLU A 71 -1.71 -16.63 6.27
N ASN A 72 -2.96 -16.72 5.79
CA ASN A 72 -3.37 -17.64 4.74
C ASN A 72 -3.16 -17.09 3.32
N LEU A 73 -2.67 -15.86 3.19
CA LEU A 73 -2.46 -15.25 1.89
C LEU A 73 -1.23 -15.88 1.19
N THR A 74 -1.42 -16.34 -0.04
CA THR A 74 -0.38 -16.93 -0.90
C THR A 74 -0.43 -16.25 -2.27
N PRO A 75 0.62 -16.38 -3.11
CA PRO A 75 0.62 -15.78 -4.45
C PRO A 75 -0.56 -16.19 -5.34
N GLU A 76 -1.20 -17.32 -5.09
CA GLU A 76 -2.35 -17.79 -5.88
C GLU A 76 -3.64 -17.01 -5.62
N HIS A 77 -3.70 -16.27 -4.52
CA HIS A 77 -4.80 -15.36 -4.23
C HIS A 77 -4.70 -14.05 -5.01
N PHE A 78 -3.66 -13.90 -5.83
CA PHE A 78 -3.43 -12.70 -6.62
C PHE A 78 -3.73 -12.92 -8.09
N ASP A 79 -4.43 -11.96 -8.69
CA ASP A 79 -4.37 -11.75 -10.12
C ASP A 79 -3.37 -10.65 -10.44
N VAL A 80 -2.67 -10.80 -11.57
CA VAL A 80 -1.72 -9.79 -12.03
C VAL A 80 -2.06 -9.48 -13.48
N ALA A 81 -2.36 -8.22 -13.74
CA ALA A 81 -2.78 -7.71 -15.05
C ALA A 81 -2.00 -6.44 -15.41
N GLU A 82 -2.06 -6.03 -16.68
CA GLU A 82 -1.38 -4.81 -17.16
C GLU A 82 -1.99 -3.57 -16.51
N GLU A 83 -3.27 -3.36 -16.72
CA GLU A 83 -4.11 -2.36 -16.08
C GLU A 83 -5.38 -3.04 -15.56
N LEU A 84 -6.04 -2.40 -14.60
CA LEU A 84 -7.28 -2.86 -13.99
C LEU A 84 -8.43 -2.03 -14.57
N TYR A 85 -8.79 -2.30 -15.83
CA TYR A 85 -9.77 -1.50 -16.58
C TYR A 85 -11.15 -1.49 -15.94
N GLU A 86 -11.56 -2.62 -15.36
CA GLU A 86 -12.79 -2.77 -14.60
C GLU A 86 -12.83 -1.85 -13.35
N ALA A 87 -11.67 -1.40 -12.90
CA ALA A 87 -11.50 -0.47 -11.78
C ALA A 87 -11.06 0.93 -12.23
N GLY A 88 -11.20 1.28 -13.52
CA GLY A 88 -10.92 2.62 -14.05
C GLY A 88 -9.52 2.85 -14.63
N GLY A 89 -8.71 1.81 -14.85
CA GLY A 89 -7.44 1.86 -15.62
C GLY A 89 -6.25 2.52 -14.90
N GLY A 90 -6.49 3.38 -13.90
CA GLY A 90 -5.46 4.02 -13.07
C GLY A 90 -5.10 3.28 -11.78
N THR A 91 -5.78 2.17 -11.51
CA THR A 91 -5.82 1.52 -10.20
C THR A 91 -4.61 0.62 -9.96
N VAL A 92 -4.02 0.71 -8.76
CA VAL A 92 -2.85 -0.08 -8.37
C VAL A 92 -3.25 -1.51 -8.01
N GLY A 93 -4.26 -1.64 -7.15
CA GLY A 93 -4.85 -2.90 -6.72
C GLY A 93 -6.35 -2.75 -6.55
N TYR A 94 -7.08 -3.85 -6.61
CA TYR A 94 -8.49 -3.87 -6.28
C TYR A 94 -8.93 -5.26 -5.80
N VAL A 95 -10.05 -5.29 -5.08
CA VAL A 95 -10.82 -6.50 -4.76
C VAL A 95 -12.26 -6.37 -5.24
N LYS A 96 -12.90 -7.47 -5.62
CA LYS A 96 -14.34 -7.43 -5.93
C LYS A 96 -15.14 -7.43 -4.63
N ALA A 97 -16.13 -6.54 -4.53
CA ALA A 97 -17.02 -6.47 -3.37
C ALA A 97 -17.70 -7.82 -3.05
N THR A 98 -18.00 -8.63 -4.07
CA THR A 98 -18.60 -9.95 -3.92
C THR A 98 -17.68 -11.00 -3.29
N ASP A 99 -16.36 -10.76 -3.28
CA ASP A 99 -15.39 -11.77 -2.93
C ASP A 99 -15.13 -11.86 -1.42
N ALA A 100 -15.55 -10.88 -0.62
CA ALA A 100 -15.35 -10.86 0.84
C ALA A 100 -15.94 -12.11 1.52
N ARG A 101 -17.13 -12.57 1.10
CA ARG A 101 -17.76 -13.77 1.67
C ARG A 101 -16.93 -15.02 1.40
N ASP A 102 -16.54 -15.23 0.14
CA ASP A 102 -15.77 -16.41 -0.28
C ASP A 102 -14.38 -16.41 0.36
N PHE A 103 -13.75 -15.23 0.46
CA PHE A 103 -12.48 -15.04 1.14
C PHE A 103 -12.59 -15.45 2.61
N ASN A 104 -13.66 -15.01 3.28
CA ASN A 104 -13.90 -15.34 4.67
C ASN A 104 -14.18 -16.82 4.90
N ASN A 105 -14.79 -17.49 3.92
CA ASN A 105 -15.03 -18.94 3.90
C ASN A 105 -13.80 -19.77 3.48
N GLY A 106 -12.68 -19.13 3.14
CA GLY A 106 -11.45 -19.84 2.77
C GLY A 106 -11.50 -20.52 1.41
N VAL A 107 -12.39 -20.08 0.51
CA VAL A 107 -12.42 -20.57 -0.87
C VAL A 107 -11.11 -20.20 -1.55
N ARG A 108 -10.45 -21.12 -2.25
CA ARG A 108 -9.19 -20.82 -2.96
C ARG A 108 -9.52 -20.22 -4.32
N LYS A 109 -9.40 -18.90 -4.46
CA LYS A 109 -9.52 -18.16 -5.73
C LYS A 109 -8.64 -16.91 -5.72
N LYS A 110 -8.54 -16.23 -6.85
CA LYS A 110 -7.88 -14.92 -6.93
C LYS A 110 -8.82 -13.86 -6.37
N TYR A 111 -8.34 -13.12 -5.38
CA TYR A 111 -9.09 -12.12 -4.61
C TYR A 111 -8.59 -10.70 -4.84
N ILE A 112 -7.26 -10.57 -4.92
CA ILE A 112 -6.58 -9.27 -5.00
C ILE A 112 -5.97 -9.19 -6.39
N ALA A 113 -6.43 -8.24 -7.20
CA ALA A 113 -5.78 -7.96 -8.47
C ALA A 113 -4.75 -6.84 -8.30
N LEU A 114 -3.61 -6.94 -8.98
CA LEU A 114 -2.58 -5.91 -9.01
C LEU A 114 -2.21 -5.55 -10.45
N SER A 115 -2.07 -4.25 -10.73
CA SER A 115 -1.52 -3.77 -11.99
C SER A 115 0.01 -3.85 -11.98
N TYR A 116 0.62 -4.63 -12.87
CA TYR A 116 2.07 -4.67 -13.02
C TYR A 116 2.65 -3.36 -13.59
N LEU A 117 1.85 -2.58 -14.32
CA LEU A 117 2.26 -1.28 -14.84
C LEU A 117 2.34 -0.24 -13.73
N ARG A 118 1.34 -0.18 -12.85
CA ARG A 118 1.28 0.77 -11.73
C ARG A 118 2.26 0.40 -10.62
N THR A 119 2.24 -0.86 -10.17
CA THR A 119 3.18 -1.37 -9.16
C THR A 119 4.64 -1.35 -9.64
N GLY A 120 4.85 -1.39 -10.96
CA GLY A 120 6.17 -1.25 -11.58
C GLY A 120 6.94 0.00 -11.13
N ARG A 121 6.23 1.08 -10.77
CA ARG A 121 6.80 2.36 -10.30
C ARG A 121 6.78 2.52 -8.79
N MET A 122 6.38 1.48 -8.05
CA MET A 122 6.25 1.50 -6.60
C MET A 122 7.40 0.78 -5.93
N HIS A 123 7.71 1.21 -4.71
CA HIS A 123 8.62 0.49 -3.84
C HIS A 123 7.91 -0.73 -3.24
N ILE A 124 8.64 -1.80 -2.95
CA ILE A 124 8.05 -3.05 -2.46
C ILE A 124 7.22 -2.86 -1.18
N ASP A 125 7.68 -1.99 -0.27
CA ASP A 125 6.95 -1.64 0.96
C ASP A 125 5.61 -0.95 0.69
N ASP A 126 5.53 -0.19 -0.41
CA ASP A 126 4.31 0.50 -0.84
C ASP A 126 3.33 -0.50 -1.47
N ILE A 127 3.83 -1.45 -2.26
CA ILE A 127 3.03 -2.57 -2.77
C ILE A 127 2.51 -3.43 -1.61
N ALA A 128 3.35 -3.68 -0.59
CA ALA A 128 2.94 -4.39 0.62
C ALA A 128 1.85 -3.62 1.38
N ALA A 129 1.92 -2.29 1.45
CA ALA A 129 0.86 -1.46 2.00
C ALA A 129 -0.43 -1.53 1.15
N THR A 130 -0.33 -1.61 -0.18
CA THR A 130 -1.48 -1.89 -1.05
C THR A 130 -2.10 -3.26 -0.72
N VAL A 131 -1.32 -4.30 -0.47
CA VAL A 131 -1.89 -5.60 -0.05
C VAL A 131 -2.67 -5.48 1.27
N ILE A 132 -2.19 -4.69 2.22
CA ILE A 132 -2.91 -4.42 3.48
C ILE A 132 -4.20 -3.63 3.22
N HIS A 133 -4.15 -2.63 2.34
CA HIS A 133 -5.31 -1.86 1.89
C HIS A 133 -6.39 -2.78 1.32
N GLU A 134 -6.06 -3.57 0.29
CA GLU A 134 -6.99 -4.47 -0.37
C GLU A 134 -7.56 -5.54 0.57
N LEU A 135 -6.71 -6.09 1.44
CA LEU A 135 -7.15 -7.07 2.40
C LEU A 135 -8.10 -6.47 3.44
N SER A 136 -7.98 -5.18 3.76
CA SER A 136 -8.91 -4.51 4.68
C SER A 136 -10.33 -4.49 4.13
N HIS A 137 -10.53 -4.32 2.81
CA HIS A 137 -11.85 -4.40 2.19
C HIS A 137 -12.46 -5.80 2.36
N LEU A 138 -11.68 -6.85 2.07
CA LEU A 138 -12.16 -8.24 2.16
C LEU A 138 -12.52 -8.66 3.60
N VAL A 139 -11.79 -8.13 4.59
CA VAL A 139 -11.88 -8.59 5.99
C VAL A 139 -12.82 -7.73 6.82
N LEU A 140 -12.76 -6.42 6.64
CA LEU A 140 -13.45 -5.44 7.48
C LEU A 140 -14.55 -4.70 6.74
N ASN A 141 -14.69 -4.89 5.43
CA ASN A 141 -15.56 -4.08 4.57
C ASN A 141 -15.27 -2.58 4.76
N THR A 142 -13.98 -2.21 4.77
CA THR A 142 -13.57 -0.82 4.68
C THR A 142 -14.03 -0.20 3.38
N GLU A 143 -14.06 1.12 3.36
CA GLU A 143 -14.43 1.95 2.23
C GLU A 143 -13.23 2.79 1.76
N ASP A 144 -13.36 3.39 0.58
CA ASP A 144 -12.35 4.23 -0.05
C ASP A 144 -12.74 5.71 -0.03
N ASN A 145 -12.86 6.26 1.18
CA ASN A 145 -13.29 7.65 1.38
C ASN A 145 -12.19 8.67 1.06
N ALA A 146 -10.93 8.28 1.24
CA ALA A 146 -9.79 9.13 0.95
C ALA A 146 -8.55 8.28 0.62
N TYR A 147 -7.72 8.77 -0.31
CA TYR A 147 -6.51 8.11 -0.78
C TYR A 147 -5.27 8.97 -0.54
N SER A 148 -4.09 8.33 -0.55
CA SER A 148 -2.85 9.05 -0.82
C SER A 148 -2.81 9.42 -2.29
N ILE A 149 -2.40 10.64 -2.60
CA ILE A 149 -2.39 11.17 -3.97
C ILE A 149 -1.02 10.92 -4.60
N SER A 150 -1.03 10.31 -5.78
CA SER A 150 0.16 10.17 -6.64
C SER A 150 0.66 11.55 -7.08
N MET A 151 1.94 11.84 -6.81
CA MET A 151 2.59 13.09 -7.20
C MET A 151 3.42 12.93 -8.48
N GLU A 152 2.89 12.19 -9.47
CA GLU A 152 3.56 11.82 -10.73
C GLU A 152 4.21 13.00 -11.48
N LYS A 153 3.63 14.20 -11.41
CA LYS A 153 4.17 15.40 -12.09
C LYS A 153 5.42 16.00 -11.44
N GLN A 154 5.74 15.66 -10.20
CA GLN A 154 6.85 16.25 -9.44
C GLN A 154 8.07 15.34 -9.29
N ALA A 155 8.03 14.11 -9.83
CA ALA A 155 9.04 13.09 -9.55
C ALA A 155 10.01 12.86 -10.71
N SER A 156 11.31 12.89 -10.42
CA SER A 156 12.44 12.70 -11.34
C SER A 156 12.67 11.25 -11.84
N GLY A 157 11.61 10.46 -11.97
CA GLY A 157 11.59 9.33 -12.91
C GLY A 157 11.93 7.93 -12.37
N LEU A 158 11.98 7.68 -11.06
CA LEU A 158 12.29 6.33 -10.52
C LEU A 158 11.20 5.68 -9.66
N PHE A 159 10.50 6.44 -8.81
CA PHE A 159 9.31 5.96 -8.09
C PHE A 159 8.28 7.08 -7.95
N THR A 160 7.01 6.72 -7.86
CA THR A 160 5.93 7.66 -7.60
C THR A 160 5.90 8.01 -6.10
N PRO A 161 6.11 9.29 -5.71
CA PRO A 161 5.89 9.73 -4.34
C PRO A 161 4.38 9.89 -4.10
N TRP A 162 3.95 9.62 -2.87
CA TRP A 162 2.54 9.72 -2.47
C TRP A 162 2.36 10.76 -1.39
N SER A 163 1.42 11.68 -1.58
CA SER A 163 1.00 12.67 -0.58
C SER A 163 -0.16 12.11 0.23
N VAL A 164 -0.08 12.14 1.56
CA VAL A 164 -1.19 11.70 2.43
C VAL A 164 -2.10 12.86 2.89
N LYS A 165 -1.94 14.05 2.29
CA LYS A 165 -2.67 15.27 2.67
C LYS A 165 -4.19 15.08 2.75
N ASP A 166 -4.75 14.30 1.83
CA ASP A 166 -6.19 14.05 1.78
C ASP A 166 -6.67 13.12 2.91
N LEU A 167 -5.82 12.20 3.39
CA LEU A 167 -6.10 11.42 4.59
C LEU A 167 -6.15 12.31 5.83
N HIS A 168 -5.30 13.33 5.90
CA HIS A 168 -5.27 14.28 7.03
C HIS A 168 -6.49 15.19 7.03
N ARG A 169 -6.91 15.64 5.84
CA ARG A 169 -8.17 16.38 5.70
C ARG A 169 -9.33 15.50 6.16
N TYR A 170 -9.42 14.28 5.63
CA TYR A 170 -10.48 13.34 5.98
C TYR A 170 -10.53 13.07 7.49
N ALA A 171 -9.39 12.82 8.15
CA ALA A 171 -9.34 12.59 9.59
C ALA A 171 -9.92 13.73 10.46
N ARG A 172 -9.96 14.96 9.94
CA ARG A 172 -10.45 16.15 10.67
C ARG A 172 -11.89 16.53 10.31
N GLU A 173 -12.51 15.87 9.34
CA GLU A 173 -13.90 16.11 8.98
C GLU A 173 -14.86 15.62 10.08
N LYS A 174 -15.91 16.39 10.37
CA LYS A 174 -16.83 16.15 11.51
C LYS A 174 -17.49 14.77 11.52
N HIS A 175 -17.68 14.16 10.35
CA HIS A 175 -18.40 12.90 10.16
C HIS A 175 -17.54 11.81 9.52
N SER A 176 -16.22 12.00 9.47
CA SER A 176 -15.35 10.96 8.92
C SER A 176 -15.24 9.76 9.86
N LEU A 177 -14.96 8.61 9.27
CA LEU A 177 -14.65 7.37 9.97
C LEU A 177 -13.28 6.87 9.49
N PRO A 178 -12.16 7.43 10.01
CA PRO A 178 -10.81 7.09 9.53
C PRO A 178 -10.46 5.61 9.69
N LEU A 179 -10.98 4.94 10.73
CA LEU A 179 -10.79 3.50 10.92
C LEU A 179 -11.58 2.64 9.93
N ASN A 180 -12.55 3.21 9.20
CA ASN A 180 -13.28 2.55 8.12
C ASN A 180 -12.67 2.84 6.73
N ASN A 181 -11.54 3.55 6.66
CA ASN A 181 -10.88 3.88 5.39
C ASN A 181 -9.67 2.96 5.16
N ALA A 182 -9.67 2.20 4.06
CA ALA A 182 -8.63 1.22 3.76
C ALA A 182 -7.23 1.83 3.69
N GLU A 183 -7.12 2.98 3.00
CA GLU A 183 -5.84 3.69 2.87
C GLU A 183 -5.34 4.23 4.21
N THR A 184 -6.23 4.71 5.09
CA THR A 184 -5.82 5.17 6.42
C THR A 184 -5.16 4.04 7.21
N LEU A 185 -5.75 2.84 7.20
CA LEU A 185 -5.19 1.68 7.89
C LEU A 185 -3.82 1.29 7.33
N SER A 186 -3.69 1.23 6.00
CA SER A 186 -2.43 0.84 5.35
C SER A 186 -1.30 1.84 5.65
N ARG A 187 -1.59 3.15 5.64
CA ARG A 187 -0.59 4.20 5.92
C ARG A 187 -0.19 4.28 7.38
N ILE A 188 -1.12 4.04 8.32
CA ILE A 188 -0.77 3.91 9.74
C ILE A 188 0.22 2.76 9.93
N VAL A 189 -0.08 1.59 9.37
CA VAL A 189 0.79 0.40 9.49
C VAL A 189 2.18 0.68 8.90
N LEU A 190 2.25 1.26 7.71
CA LEU A 190 3.50 1.57 7.03
C LEU A 190 4.36 2.60 7.78
N LEU A 191 3.76 3.69 8.26
CA LEU A 191 4.50 4.73 8.99
C LEU A 191 5.02 4.22 10.33
N ILE A 192 4.23 3.42 11.06
CA ILE A 192 4.70 2.79 12.31
C ILE A 192 5.83 1.81 12.02
N TYR A 193 5.71 1.01 10.96
CA TYR A 193 6.79 0.11 10.54
C TYR A 193 8.10 0.88 10.29
N PHE A 194 8.04 2.01 9.60
CA PHE A 194 9.22 2.84 9.36
C PHE A 194 9.78 3.50 10.61
N SER A 195 8.94 4.02 11.50
CA SER A 195 9.40 4.65 12.74
C SER A 195 10.04 3.66 13.71
N GLU A 196 9.55 2.42 13.73
CA GLU A 196 10.01 1.36 14.64
C GLU A 196 11.17 0.55 14.07
N SER A 197 11.47 0.70 12.77
CA SER A 197 12.57 0.00 12.14
C SER A 197 13.93 0.44 12.66
N LYS A 198 14.84 -0.53 12.80
CA LYS A 198 16.26 -0.26 13.09
C LYS A 198 17.07 0.09 11.84
N LEU A 199 16.48 -0.05 10.65
CA LEU A 199 17.15 0.19 9.38
C LEU A 199 17.25 1.71 9.11
N PRO A 200 18.47 2.27 8.89
CA PRO A 200 18.66 3.70 8.68
C PRO A 200 17.81 4.29 7.56
N GLN A 201 17.62 3.55 6.46
CA GLN A 201 16.82 4.01 5.32
C GLN A 201 15.34 4.19 5.66
N TYR A 202 14.77 3.36 6.55
CA TYR A 202 13.36 3.50 6.96
C TYR A 202 13.19 4.65 7.94
N LYS A 203 14.14 4.84 8.85
CA LYS A 203 14.19 6.04 9.70
C LYS A 203 14.31 7.32 8.87
N LYS A 204 15.15 7.31 7.83
CA LYS A 204 15.30 8.42 6.89
C LYS A 204 13.99 8.69 6.14
N ALA A 205 13.32 7.66 5.63
CA ALA A 205 12.02 7.81 4.96
C ALA A 205 10.97 8.42 5.90
N TYR A 206 10.91 7.96 7.15
CA TYR A 206 10.03 8.51 8.18
C TYR A 206 10.35 9.98 8.52
N ALA A 207 11.63 10.35 8.64
CA ALA A 207 12.04 11.73 8.88
C ALA A 207 11.64 12.64 7.71
N LEU A 208 11.93 12.23 6.48
CA LEU A 208 11.59 12.94 5.24
C LEU A 208 10.08 13.15 5.08
N TYR A 209 9.27 12.17 5.48
CA TYR A 209 7.82 12.31 5.54
C TYR A 209 7.42 13.51 6.40
N TRP A 210 8.02 13.68 7.59
CA TRP A 210 7.71 14.81 8.46
C TRP A 210 8.26 16.14 7.96
N GLU A 211 9.46 16.14 7.37
CA GLU A 211 10.12 17.33 6.80
C GLU A 211 9.34 17.94 5.62
N SER A 212 8.55 17.13 4.91
CA SER A 212 7.77 17.57 3.74
C SER A 212 6.56 18.47 4.05
N GLY A 213 6.48 19.03 5.27
CA GLY A 213 5.45 20.00 5.66
C GLY A 213 4.05 19.41 5.54
N ASP A 214 3.11 20.16 4.99
CA ASP A 214 1.69 19.77 4.90
C ASP A 214 1.40 18.71 3.82
N ASN A 215 2.35 18.44 2.92
CA ASN A 215 2.17 17.45 1.86
C ASN A 215 2.47 16.02 2.35
N LYS A 216 3.25 15.87 3.43
CA LYS A 216 3.48 14.60 4.14
C LYS A 216 3.79 13.47 3.15
N ILE A 217 4.84 13.69 2.37
CA ILE A 217 5.21 12.93 1.19
C ILE A 217 5.93 11.64 1.61
N LEU A 218 5.38 10.51 1.17
CA LEU A 218 6.04 9.21 1.22
C LEU A 218 7.04 9.11 0.05
N ALA A 219 8.29 9.51 0.31
CA ALA A 219 9.35 9.62 -0.68
C ALA A 219 10.18 8.32 -0.81
N PHE A 220 9.55 7.21 -1.18
CA PHE A 220 10.23 5.91 -1.28
C PHE A 220 11.42 5.89 -2.26
N HIS A 221 11.44 6.80 -3.25
CA HIS A 221 12.59 6.97 -4.15
C HIS A 221 13.91 7.37 -3.45
N ARG A 222 13.85 7.79 -2.18
CA ARG A 222 15.02 8.17 -1.38
C ARG A 222 15.54 7.03 -0.50
N MET A 223 14.99 5.84 -0.64
CA MET A 223 15.43 4.60 0.00
C MET A 223 16.35 3.83 -0.96
N ASP A 224 17.49 3.32 -0.47
CA ASP A 224 18.48 2.64 -1.30
C ASP A 224 17.92 1.34 -1.91
N ALA A 225 18.30 1.08 -3.16
CA ALA A 225 17.76 -0.03 -3.96
C ALA A 225 18.28 -1.42 -3.52
N ASP A 226 19.36 -1.47 -2.75
CA ASP A 226 20.20 -2.67 -2.55
C ASP A 226 19.52 -3.82 -1.80
N ARG A 227 18.34 -3.59 -1.19
CA ARG A 227 17.59 -4.63 -0.46
C ARG A 227 16.16 -4.85 -0.94
N ASN A 228 15.65 -4.00 -1.84
CA ASN A 228 14.25 -4.02 -2.26
C ASN A 228 14.17 -3.90 -3.80
N PRO A 229 14.08 -5.04 -4.51
CA PRO A 229 14.10 -5.04 -5.97
C PRO A 229 12.85 -4.33 -6.53
N ARG A 230 13.06 -3.43 -7.49
CA ARG A 230 11.97 -2.76 -8.22
C ARG A 230 11.10 -3.77 -8.96
N VAL A 231 9.79 -3.58 -9.05
CA VAL A 231 8.93 -4.43 -9.89
C VAL A 231 9.12 -4.09 -11.38
N SER A 232 9.36 -2.83 -11.72
CA SER A 232 9.81 -2.42 -13.06
C SER A 232 11.00 -1.45 -12.97
N SER A 233 11.88 -1.48 -13.97
CA SER A 233 12.88 -0.43 -14.18
C SER A 233 12.42 0.46 -15.35
N PRO A 234 12.92 1.70 -15.49
CA PRO A 234 12.66 2.51 -16.67
C PRO A 234 12.95 1.78 -17.99
N GLU A 235 13.89 0.84 -18.02
CA GLU A 235 14.17 -0.03 -19.17
C GLU A 235 13.08 -1.08 -19.41
N LEU A 236 12.46 -1.64 -18.36
CA LEU A 236 11.32 -2.54 -18.47
C LEU A 236 10.04 -1.79 -18.88
N THR A 237 9.86 -0.55 -18.42
CA THR A 237 8.79 0.34 -18.88
C THR A 237 9.04 0.87 -20.30
N ARG A 238 10.28 1.15 -20.72
CA ARG A 238 10.57 1.55 -22.11
C ARG A 238 10.35 0.41 -23.12
N LYS A 239 10.48 -0.85 -22.71
CA LYS A 239 10.14 -2.01 -23.53
C LYS A 239 8.61 -2.18 -23.74
N SER A 240 7.76 -1.51 -22.95
CA SER A 240 6.30 -1.47 -23.19
C SER A 240 5.90 -0.44 -24.26
N ASN A 241 6.69 0.63 -24.45
CA ASN A 241 6.52 1.60 -25.54
C ASN A 241 7.08 1.10 -26.88
N LYS A 242 6.99 -0.21 -27.16
CA LYS A 242 7.18 -0.67 -28.54
C LYS A 242 5.96 -0.21 -29.31
N LEU A 243 6.15 0.88 -30.07
CA LEU A 243 5.29 1.33 -31.16
C LEU A 243 4.54 0.15 -31.76
N ARG A 244 3.25 0.04 -31.45
CA ARG A 244 2.40 -0.96 -32.12
C ARG A 244 1.86 -0.28 -33.37
N VAL A 245 2.15 -0.87 -34.52
CA VAL A 245 1.52 -0.47 -35.77
C VAL A 245 0.20 -1.21 -35.87
N ILE A 246 -0.91 -0.49 -35.64
CA ILE A 246 -2.26 -1.01 -35.86
C ILE A 246 -2.80 -0.28 -37.09
N GLY A 247 -3.07 -1.03 -38.17
CA GLY A 247 -3.65 -0.46 -39.40
C GLY A 247 -2.78 0.61 -40.09
N GLY A 248 -1.45 0.56 -39.95
CA GLY A 248 -0.54 1.55 -40.55
C GLY A 248 -0.31 2.80 -39.70
N HIS A 249 -0.94 2.90 -38.52
CA HIS A 249 -0.73 4.01 -37.60
C HIS A 249 0.12 3.57 -36.41
N MET A 250 1.09 4.41 -36.04
CA MET A 250 1.88 4.25 -34.83
C MET A 250 1.06 4.68 -33.63
N VAL A 251 0.90 3.78 -32.67
CA VAL A 251 0.29 4.07 -31.37
C VAL A 251 1.33 3.79 -30.28
N ILE A 252 1.45 4.73 -29.32
CA ILE A 252 2.27 4.59 -28.10
C ILE A 252 1.48 3.78 -27.08
#